data_AF-A0A5J5BK38-F1
#
_entry.id   AF-A0A5J5BK38-F1
#
_cell.length_a   1.000
_cell.length_b   1.000
_cell.length_c   1.000
_cell.angle_alpha   90.00
_cell.angle_beta   90.00
_cell.angle_gamma   90.00
#
_symmetry.space_group_name_H-M   'P 1'
#
loop_
_entity.id
_entity.type
_entity.pdbx_description
1 polymer ?
#
loop_
_entity_poly.entity_id
_entity_poly.type
_entity_poly.pdbx_seq_one_letter_code
_entity_poly.pdbx_strand_id
1 'polypeptide(L)'
;MLRKGYYLNDKTFSMVLNCYCKLGRLKEALQVLGLMITLGISTSVNVWSILINGFCKSGRLGMAGYLLEKMVEAGCLPNVVTYTSLIKGYMQSQMPRNAFSILRTMESKGCSPDLVLCNVLIDCLSKMGRCDDALDVFFSLPKRKLRPDSYTFCSIMSAICLSQRFALLPILISGFVIQADLVVCNSLLTYFCKAGYPSGAVEFYNDMIDKGFIPDGYSYVGLLSGLCGTGKMGEAINVYRGIVMSHYGHDAHIHTIMIDGLIKAGMFHKAIRLFRKAVAEYPLDVVSYTVAIYGLFRSGRDGEVYSLYSQMKQVGVTPNEYTYHVMISGFCRQRDVKMVKQILREMIDAGIVPDSGTFNMINNLLFKSHHSHSAFNLFFEMRDSGLMPNETMSALLLNGLANGVNVGDAHLSLSKGDLVDILDVGASGSDDLSDVAASLC
;
A
#
# COMPACT_ATOMS: atom_id res chain seq x y z
N MET A 1 -35.65 0.93 32.53
CA MET A 1 -35.72 -0.47 32.99
C MET A 1 -36.04 -0.56 34.48
N LEU A 2 -35.24 0.03 35.38
CA LEU A 2 -35.52 0.05 36.83
C LEU A 2 -36.86 0.71 37.20
N ARG A 3 -37.19 1.88 36.62
CA ARG A 3 -38.52 2.53 36.80
C ARG A 3 -39.72 1.70 36.30
N LYS A 4 -39.49 0.63 35.53
CA LYS A 4 -40.52 -0.28 35.02
C LYS A 4 -40.52 -1.64 35.77
N GLY A 5 -39.79 -1.76 36.88
CA GLY A 5 -39.78 -2.96 37.73
C GLY A 5 -38.89 -4.13 37.28
N TYR A 6 -38.04 -3.92 36.27
CA TYR A 6 -37.12 -4.98 35.80
C TYR A 6 -35.88 -5.09 36.69
N TYR A 7 -35.64 -6.27 37.27
CA TYR A 7 -34.38 -6.61 37.95
C TYR A 7 -33.30 -6.91 36.90
N LEU A 8 -32.29 -6.05 36.86
CA LEU A 8 -31.16 -6.18 35.93
C LEU A 8 -30.18 -7.23 36.49
N ASN A 9 -29.84 -8.22 35.66
CA ASN A 9 -28.84 -9.24 35.99
C ASN A 9 -27.41 -8.76 35.64
N ASP A 10 -26.39 -9.45 36.16
CA ASP A 10 -24.96 -9.15 35.94
C ASP A 10 -24.58 -9.08 34.45
N LYS A 11 -25.23 -9.90 33.61
CA LYS A 11 -25.02 -9.91 32.15
C LYS A 11 -25.53 -8.63 31.47
N THR A 12 -26.70 -8.13 31.86
CA THR A 12 -27.27 -6.90 31.29
C THR A 12 -26.39 -5.70 31.66
N PHE A 13 -25.90 -5.63 32.90
CA PHE A 13 -24.96 -4.59 33.30
C PHE A 13 -23.63 -4.70 32.55
N SER A 14 -23.06 -5.90 32.43
CA SER A 14 -21.85 -6.14 31.64
C SER A 14 -22.01 -5.68 30.18
N MET A 15 -23.16 -5.93 29.56
CA MET A 15 -23.45 -5.50 28.20
C MET A 15 -23.54 -3.98 28.09
N VAL A 16 -24.26 -3.31 29.01
CA VAL A 16 -24.38 -1.85 29.06
C VAL A 16 -23.01 -1.19 29.27
N LEU A 17 -22.19 -1.73 30.17
CA LEU A 17 -20.81 -1.28 30.38
C LEU A 17 -19.96 -1.41 29.13
N ASN A 18 -20.01 -2.56 28.46
CA ASN A 18 -19.28 -2.79 27.22
C ASN A 18 -19.71 -1.80 26.12
N CYS A 19 -21.00 -1.50 26.02
CA CYS A 19 -21.52 -0.48 25.09
C CYS A 19 -20.97 0.92 25.41
N TYR A 20 -21.05 1.37 26.66
CA TYR A 20 -20.52 2.68 27.04
C TYR A 20 -19.00 2.78 26.83
N CYS A 21 -18.24 1.72 27.15
CA CYS A 21 -16.80 1.67 26.89
C CYS A 21 -16.47 1.70 25.38
N LYS A 22 -17.23 1.00 24.53
CA LYS A 22 -17.05 1.06 23.07
C LYS A 22 -17.37 2.42 22.48
N LEU A 23 -18.36 3.13 23.04
CA LEU A 23 -18.75 4.48 22.63
C LEU A 23 -17.86 5.58 23.23
N GLY A 24 -16.81 5.24 24.00
CA GLY A 24 -15.93 6.21 24.65
C GLY A 24 -16.57 6.99 25.82
N ARG A 25 -17.79 6.62 26.23
CA ARG A 25 -18.56 7.26 27.31
C ARG A 25 -18.17 6.70 28.67
N LEU A 26 -16.91 6.92 29.05
CA LEU A 26 -16.29 6.32 30.23
C LEU A 26 -16.84 6.85 31.55
N LYS A 27 -17.35 8.08 31.59
CA LYS A 27 -17.97 8.66 32.80
C LYS A 27 -19.26 7.91 33.14
N GLU A 28 -20.07 7.66 32.14
CA GLU A 28 -21.32 6.92 32.24
C GLU A 28 -21.05 5.45 32.57
N ALA A 29 -19.98 4.85 32.04
CA ALA A 29 -19.55 3.52 32.44
C ALA A 29 -19.20 3.45 33.94
N LEU A 30 -18.52 4.45 34.50
CA LEU A 30 -18.26 4.51 35.95
C LEU A 30 -19.53 4.76 36.78
N GLN A 31 -20.48 5.55 36.27
CA GLN A 31 -21.78 5.72 36.94
C GLN A 31 -22.55 4.40 37.01
N VAL A 32 -22.49 3.58 35.96
CA VAL A 32 -23.08 2.24 35.95
C VAL A 32 -22.38 1.31 36.94
N LEU A 33 -21.04 1.37 37.05
CA LEU A 33 -20.32 0.63 38.10
C LEU A 33 -20.78 1.08 39.50
N GLY A 34 -20.87 2.39 39.74
CA GLY A 34 -21.36 2.94 41.01
C GLY A 34 -22.78 2.45 41.33
N LEU A 35 -23.66 2.40 40.33
CA LEU A 35 -25.02 1.87 40.47
C LEU A 35 -25.02 0.37 40.81
N MET A 36 -24.15 -0.44 40.22
CA MET A 36 -24.05 -1.86 40.57
C MET A 36 -23.62 -2.05 42.03
N ILE A 37 -22.67 -1.24 42.49
CA ILE A 37 -22.18 -1.29 43.88
C ILE A 37 -23.28 -0.85 44.86
N THR A 38 -24.01 0.25 44.57
CA THR A 38 -25.08 0.74 45.46
C THR A 38 -26.29 -0.18 45.51
N LEU A 39 -26.55 -0.93 44.44
CA LEU A 39 -27.60 -1.95 44.39
C LEU A 39 -27.17 -3.29 45.02
N GLY A 40 -25.94 -3.41 45.53
CA GLY A 40 -25.43 -4.63 46.15
C GLY A 40 -25.23 -5.80 45.18
N ILE A 41 -25.11 -5.51 43.88
CA ILE A 41 -24.88 -6.54 42.85
C ILE A 41 -23.40 -6.91 42.87
N SER A 42 -23.09 -8.21 42.96
CA SER A 42 -21.72 -8.70 42.97
C SER A 42 -20.99 -8.28 41.69
N THR A 43 -19.95 -7.45 41.82
CA THR A 43 -19.13 -7.07 40.66
C THR A 43 -18.23 -8.24 40.27
N SER A 44 -18.45 -8.81 39.09
CA SER A 44 -17.68 -9.95 38.60
C SER A 44 -16.34 -9.52 37.98
N VAL A 45 -15.40 -10.46 37.85
CA VAL A 45 -14.11 -10.25 37.14
C VAL A 45 -14.32 -9.68 35.72
N ASN A 46 -15.41 -10.07 35.06
CA ASN A 46 -15.78 -9.59 33.73
C ASN A 46 -16.12 -8.09 33.71
N VAL A 47 -16.87 -7.60 34.70
CA VAL A 47 -17.26 -6.18 34.84
C VAL A 47 -16.02 -5.30 34.96
N TRP A 48 -15.10 -5.66 35.87
CA TRP A 48 -13.84 -4.96 36.05
C TRP A 48 -12.96 -5.00 34.80
N SER A 49 -12.85 -6.17 34.15
CA SER A 49 -12.06 -6.33 32.93
C SER A 49 -12.59 -5.49 31.75
N ILE A 50 -13.91 -5.38 31.60
CA ILE A 50 -14.53 -4.53 30.57
C ILE A 50 -14.15 -3.05 30.79
N LEU A 51 -14.27 -2.57 32.02
CA LEU A 51 -13.94 -1.19 32.37
C LEU A 51 -12.46 -0.91 32.15
N ILE A 52 -11.57 -1.74 32.69
CA ILE A 52 -10.12 -1.61 32.53
C ILE A 52 -9.75 -1.57 31.04
N ASN A 53 -10.28 -2.49 30.23
CA ASN A 53 -10.08 -2.50 28.78
C ASN A 53 -10.60 -1.23 28.09
N GLY A 54 -11.77 -0.73 28.49
CA GLY A 54 -12.34 0.52 27.99
C GLY A 54 -11.44 1.73 28.27
N PHE A 55 -10.96 1.87 29.51
CA PHE A 55 -10.05 2.95 29.91
C PHE A 55 -8.68 2.84 29.20
N CYS A 56 -8.15 1.62 29.01
CA CYS A 56 -6.94 1.39 28.23
C CYS A 56 -7.08 1.84 26.78
N LYS A 57 -8.19 1.47 26.10
CA LYS A 57 -8.43 1.86 24.70
C LYS A 57 -8.59 3.36 24.50
N SER A 58 -9.06 4.08 25.52
CA SER A 58 -9.15 5.55 25.48
C SER A 58 -7.87 6.26 25.97
N GLY A 59 -6.76 5.54 26.18
CA GLY A 59 -5.49 6.11 26.62
C GLY A 59 -5.45 6.60 28.08
N ARG A 60 -6.50 6.33 28.87
CA ARG A 60 -6.64 6.80 30.26
C ARG A 60 -6.02 5.78 31.24
N LEU A 61 -4.73 5.51 31.05
CA LEU A 61 -4.01 4.42 31.72
C LEU A 61 -3.92 4.57 33.25
N GLY A 62 -3.82 5.79 33.78
CA GLY A 62 -3.82 6.01 35.23
C GLY A 62 -5.10 5.54 35.90
N MET A 63 -6.26 5.79 35.27
CA MET A 63 -7.54 5.28 35.75
C MET A 63 -7.67 3.76 35.58
N ALA A 64 -7.10 3.19 34.52
CA ALA A 64 -7.09 1.74 34.34
C ALA A 64 -6.29 1.02 35.44
N GLY A 65 -5.14 1.59 35.85
CA GLY A 65 -4.36 1.11 37.00
C GLY A 65 -5.12 1.22 38.32
N TYR A 66 -5.76 2.36 38.57
CA TYR A 66 -6.61 2.54 39.75
C TYR A 66 -7.78 1.54 39.82
N LEU A 67 -8.42 1.25 38.68
CA LEU A 67 -9.49 0.24 38.62
C LEU A 67 -8.98 -1.18 38.89
N LEU A 68 -7.73 -1.50 38.52
CA LEU A 68 -7.11 -2.78 38.87
C LEU A 68 -6.91 -2.90 40.39
N GLU A 69 -6.45 -1.84 41.06
CA GLU A 69 -6.30 -1.82 42.51
C GLU A 69 -7.65 -2.00 43.20
N LYS A 70 -8.68 -1.28 42.75
CA LYS A 70 -10.05 -1.42 43.27
C LYS A 70 -10.65 -2.81 43.03
N MET A 71 -10.34 -3.44 41.91
CA MET A 71 -10.74 -4.82 41.64
C MET A 71 -10.14 -5.78 42.69
N VAL A 72 -8.86 -5.60 43.04
CA VAL A 72 -8.19 -6.42 44.06
C VAL A 72 -8.74 -6.15 45.46
N GLU A 73 -8.98 -4.88 45.82
CA GLU A 73 -9.62 -4.50 47.09
C GLU A 73 -11.03 -5.08 47.24
N ALA A 74 -11.77 -5.19 46.13
CA ALA A 74 -13.08 -5.83 46.08
C ALA A 74 -13.02 -7.37 46.15
N GLY A 75 -11.84 -7.96 46.36
CA GLY A 75 -11.63 -9.41 46.44
C GLY A 75 -11.67 -10.13 45.09
N CYS A 76 -11.71 -9.39 43.97
CA CYS A 76 -11.71 -9.96 42.62
C CYS A 76 -10.26 -10.10 42.12
N LEU A 77 -9.80 -11.33 41.91
CA LEU A 77 -8.46 -11.57 41.38
C LEU A 77 -8.39 -11.28 39.87
N PRO A 78 -7.45 -10.44 39.40
CA PRO A 78 -7.24 -10.21 37.98
C PRO A 78 -6.82 -11.49 37.25
N ASN A 79 -7.32 -11.67 36.03
CA ASN A 79 -6.96 -12.81 35.17
C ASN A 79 -6.07 -12.37 34.00
N VAL A 80 -5.65 -13.34 33.17
CA VAL A 80 -4.80 -13.10 31.98
C VAL A 80 -5.39 -12.03 31.06
N VAL A 81 -6.71 -11.98 30.89
CA VAL A 81 -7.40 -11.00 30.04
C VAL A 81 -7.26 -9.59 30.62
N THR A 82 -7.46 -9.42 31.93
CA THR A 82 -7.30 -8.12 32.61
C THR A 82 -5.89 -7.58 32.45
N TYR A 83 -4.88 -8.43 32.68
CA TYR A 83 -3.47 -8.06 32.52
C TYR A 83 -3.12 -7.76 31.06
N THR A 84 -3.62 -8.56 30.11
CA THR A 84 -3.37 -8.35 28.68
C THR A 84 -3.92 -7.00 28.20
N SER A 85 -5.11 -6.60 28.65
CA SER A 85 -5.66 -5.28 28.34
C SER A 85 -4.81 -4.14 28.85
N LEU A 86 -4.31 -4.23 30.10
CA LEU A 86 -3.43 -3.21 30.68
C LEU A 86 -2.09 -3.12 29.95
N ILE A 87 -1.43 -4.27 29.74
CA ILE A 87 -0.15 -4.34 29.05
C ILE A 87 -0.30 -3.79 27.63
N LYS A 88 -1.34 -4.19 26.90
CA LYS A 88 -1.66 -3.64 25.57
C LYS A 88 -1.83 -2.13 25.61
N GLY A 89 -2.57 -1.60 26.58
CA GLY A 89 -2.75 -0.16 26.76
C GLY A 89 -1.43 0.59 26.97
N TYR A 90 -0.59 0.14 27.91
CA TYR A 90 0.72 0.74 28.15
C TYR A 90 1.65 0.66 26.94
N MET A 91 1.63 -0.46 26.22
CA MET A 91 2.41 -0.63 24.99
C MET A 91 1.90 0.32 23.89
N GLN A 92 0.60 0.41 23.65
CA GLN A 92 0.06 1.32 22.62
C GLN A 92 0.33 2.80 22.93
N SER A 93 0.48 3.18 24.20
CA SER A 93 0.89 4.53 24.62
C SER A 93 2.40 4.73 24.68
N GLN A 94 3.21 3.84 24.08
CA GLN A 94 4.67 3.91 24.07
C GLN A 94 5.32 3.94 25.47
N MET A 95 4.72 3.28 26.46
CA MET A 95 5.23 3.17 27.83
C MET A 95 5.65 1.73 28.18
N PRO A 96 6.68 1.16 27.52
CA PRO A 96 7.01 -0.25 27.69
C PRO A 96 7.54 -0.59 29.10
N ARG A 97 8.16 0.36 29.82
CA ARG A 97 8.63 0.14 31.20
C ARG A 97 7.48 -0.23 32.14
N ASN A 98 6.36 0.50 32.02
CA ASN A 98 5.15 0.24 32.79
C ASN A 98 4.52 -1.09 32.38
N ALA A 99 4.48 -1.38 31.07
CA ALA A 99 3.99 -2.66 30.56
C ALA A 99 4.77 -3.85 31.13
N PHE A 100 6.11 -3.80 31.12
CA PHE A 100 6.95 -4.86 31.72
C PHE A 100 6.83 -4.94 33.25
N SER A 101 6.52 -3.82 33.94
CA SER A 101 6.22 -3.83 35.38
C SER A 101 4.93 -4.60 35.69
N ILE A 102 3.88 -4.37 34.88
CA ILE A 102 2.62 -5.11 34.98
C ILE A 102 2.82 -6.59 34.63
N LEU A 103 3.63 -6.90 33.61
CA LEU A 103 3.99 -8.28 33.25
C LEU A 103 4.67 -9.02 34.41
N ARG A 104 5.65 -8.40 35.08
CA ARG A 104 6.28 -9.00 36.27
C ARG A 104 5.31 -9.20 37.42
N THR A 105 4.41 -8.24 37.65
CA THR A 105 3.34 -8.36 38.67
C THR A 105 2.39 -9.52 38.36
N MET A 106 2.08 -9.74 37.08
CA MET A 106 1.25 -10.86 36.63
C MET A 106 1.96 -12.20 36.92
N GLU A 107 3.24 -12.31 36.55
CA GLU A 107 4.05 -13.52 36.79
C GLU A 107 4.25 -13.81 38.28
N SER A 108 4.51 -12.79 39.11
CA SER A 108 4.67 -12.96 40.56
C SER A 108 3.39 -13.42 41.26
N LYS A 109 2.23 -13.15 40.67
CA LYS A 109 0.91 -13.62 41.15
C LYS A 109 0.53 -14.99 40.60
N GLY A 110 1.46 -15.69 39.93
CA GLY A 110 1.23 -17.03 39.37
C GLY A 110 0.41 -17.04 38.08
N CYS A 111 0.13 -15.88 37.48
CA CYS A 111 -0.52 -15.80 36.17
C CYS A 111 0.56 -15.85 35.08
N SER A 112 0.61 -16.93 34.31
CA SER A 112 1.55 -17.05 33.18
C SER A 112 1.01 -16.36 31.92
N PRO A 113 1.84 -15.61 31.17
CA PRO A 113 1.44 -15.06 29.87
C PRO A 113 1.03 -16.16 28.89
N ASP A 114 -0.11 -15.96 28.24
CA ASP A 114 -0.57 -16.83 27.15
C ASP A 114 0.00 -16.37 25.79
N LEU A 115 -0.31 -17.11 24.73
CA LEU A 115 0.12 -16.78 23.37
C LEU A 115 -0.40 -15.40 22.93
N VAL A 116 -1.63 -15.05 23.30
CA VAL A 116 -2.25 -13.76 22.95
C VAL A 116 -1.47 -12.60 23.53
N LEU A 117 -1.08 -12.66 24.80
CA LEU A 117 -0.26 -11.65 25.44
C LEU A 117 1.14 -11.56 24.81
N CYS A 118 1.77 -12.70 24.54
CA CYS A 118 3.08 -12.71 23.87
C CYS A 118 3.00 -12.08 22.47
N ASN A 119 1.94 -12.38 21.71
CA ASN A 119 1.66 -11.77 20.41
C ASN A 119 1.50 -10.25 20.48
N VAL A 120 0.77 -9.75 21.48
CA VAL A 120 0.63 -8.30 21.72
C VAL A 120 1.98 -7.66 22.02
N LEU A 121 2.81 -8.31 22.86
CA LEU A 121 4.14 -7.81 23.19
C LEU A 121 5.03 -7.76 21.94
N ILE A 122 5.11 -8.85 21.17
CA ILE A 122 5.90 -8.90 19.93
C ILE A 122 5.43 -7.81 18.97
N ASP A 123 4.14 -7.74 18.62
CA ASP A 123 3.59 -6.73 17.69
C ASP A 123 3.91 -5.29 18.12
N CYS A 124 3.71 -4.97 19.40
CA CYS A 124 3.95 -3.62 19.89
C CYS A 124 5.44 -3.28 19.97
N LEU A 125 6.29 -4.22 20.40
CA LEU A 125 7.74 -4.03 20.44
C LEU A 125 8.32 -3.85 19.03
N SER A 126 7.84 -4.65 18.06
CA SER A 126 8.15 -4.50 16.64
C SER A 126 7.84 -3.08 16.16
N LYS A 127 6.62 -2.58 16.42
CA LYS A 127 6.20 -1.23 16.00
C LYS A 127 6.98 -0.10 16.68
N MET A 128 7.51 -0.33 17.88
CA MET A 128 8.40 0.62 18.56
C MET A 128 9.86 0.55 18.07
N GLY A 129 10.20 -0.35 17.15
CA GLY A 129 11.58 -0.59 16.70
C GLY A 129 12.43 -1.35 17.73
N ARG A 130 11.85 -1.80 18.85
CA ARG A 130 12.54 -2.57 19.91
C ARG A 130 12.65 -4.05 19.53
N CYS A 131 13.43 -4.31 18.49
CA CYS A 131 13.47 -5.62 17.84
C CYS A 131 14.13 -6.70 18.70
N ASP A 132 15.15 -6.35 19.48
CA ASP A 132 15.82 -7.28 20.41
C ASP A 132 14.83 -7.80 21.47
N ASP A 133 14.05 -6.92 22.08
CA ASP A 133 13.02 -7.32 23.06
C ASP A 133 11.92 -8.17 22.41
N ALA A 134 11.53 -7.87 21.16
CA ALA A 134 10.54 -8.67 20.43
C ALA A 134 11.05 -10.09 20.16
N LEU A 135 12.33 -10.22 19.79
CA LEU A 135 13.00 -11.49 19.58
C LEU A 135 13.14 -12.27 20.90
N ASP A 136 13.49 -11.61 22.00
CA ASP A 136 13.57 -12.24 23.32
C ASP A 136 12.22 -12.85 23.75
N VAL A 137 11.12 -12.12 23.54
CA VAL A 137 9.77 -12.63 23.80
C VAL A 137 9.47 -13.84 22.89
N PHE A 138 9.82 -13.77 21.61
CA PHE A 138 9.62 -14.87 20.66
C PHE A 138 10.41 -16.14 21.06
N PHE A 139 11.69 -16.01 21.38
CA PHE A 139 12.53 -17.14 21.84
C PHE A 139 12.15 -17.67 23.23
N SER A 140 11.34 -16.92 23.99
CA SER A 140 10.76 -17.41 25.26
C SER A 140 9.57 -18.35 25.05
N LEU A 141 8.93 -18.37 23.87
CA LEU A 141 7.72 -19.17 23.60
C LEU A 141 7.94 -20.68 23.79
N PRO A 142 9.01 -21.31 23.26
CA PRO A 142 9.27 -22.75 23.48
C PRO A 142 9.48 -23.09 24.96
N LYS A 143 10.19 -22.24 25.70
CA LYS A 143 10.43 -22.42 27.15
C LYS A 143 9.11 -22.41 27.93
N ARG A 144 8.11 -21.67 27.44
CA ARG A 144 6.76 -21.59 27.99
C ARG A 144 5.81 -22.66 27.46
N LYS A 145 6.29 -23.60 26.63
CA LYS A 145 5.49 -24.61 25.92
C LYS A 145 4.38 -24.01 25.04
N LEU A 146 4.56 -22.78 24.58
CA LEU A 146 3.65 -22.10 23.66
C LEU A 146 4.12 -22.33 22.23
N ARG A 147 3.18 -22.66 21.33
CA ARG A 147 3.46 -22.79 19.90
C ARG A 147 3.11 -21.48 19.19
N PRO A 148 4.05 -20.87 18.44
CA PRO A 148 3.75 -19.72 17.61
C PRO A 148 2.62 -19.99 16.61
N ASP A 149 1.73 -19.04 16.44
CA ASP A 149 0.67 -19.03 15.43
C ASP A 149 1.00 -18.07 14.27
N SER A 150 0.11 -18.02 13.28
CA SER A 150 0.20 -17.12 12.12
C SER A 150 0.46 -15.67 12.51
N TYR A 151 -0.24 -15.18 13.54
CA TYR A 151 -0.07 -13.82 14.03
C TYR A 151 1.32 -13.58 14.63
N THR A 152 1.82 -14.54 15.43
CA THR A 152 3.16 -14.50 16.02
C THR A 152 4.22 -14.27 14.94
N PHE A 153 4.14 -15.06 13.86
CA PHE A 153 5.07 -14.95 12.74
C PHE A 153 4.93 -13.61 12.03
N CYS A 154 3.72 -13.16 11.68
CA CYS A 154 3.54 -11.84 11.07
C CYS A 154 4.15 -10.70 11.91
N SER A 155 4.00 -10.75 13.24
CA SER A 155 4.53 -9.74 14.15
C SER A 155 6.06 -9.77 14.28
N ILE A 156 6.69 -10.96 14.35
CA ILE A 156 8.17 -11.05 14.39
C ILE A 156 8.77 -10.66 13.05
N MET A 157 8.11 -11.03 11.95
CA MET A 157 8.51 -10.66 10.61
C MET A 157 8.50 -9.14 10.42
N SER A 158 7.47 -8.45 10.92
CA SER A 158 7.44 -7.00 10.98
C SER A 158 8.61 -6.41 11.77
N ALA A 159 9.00 -7.02 12.90
CA ALA A 159 10.18 -6.58 13.68
C ALA A 159 11.47 -6.68 12.85
N ILE A 160 11.68 -7.80 12.16
CA ILE A 160 12.90 -8.02 11.38
C ILE A 160 12.91 -7.09 10.15
N CYS A 161 11.75 -6.82 9.52
CA CYS A 161 11.62 -5.77 8.49
C CYS A 161 12.16 -4.43 9.00
N LEU A 162 11.64 -3.98 10.14
CA LEU A 162 11.92 -2.65 10.69
C LEU A 162 13.38 -2.52 11.14
N SER A 163 14.00 -3.61 11.60
CA SER A 163 15.42 -3.65 11.97
C SER A 163 16.38 -3.99 10.84
N GLN A 164 15.89 -4.37 9.65
CA GLN A 164 16.69 -4.84 8.51
C GLN A 164 17.63 -6.02 8.84
N ARG A 165 17.34 -6.81 9.87
CA ARG A 165 18.17 -7.94 10.34
C ARG A 165 17.78 -9.27 9.69
N PHE A 166 17.73 -9.25 8.37
CA PHE A 166 17.22 -10.35 7.54
C PHE A 166 17.95 -11.69 7.71
N ALA A 167 19.20 -11.69 8.20
CA ALA A 167 19.97 -12.91 8.48
C ALA A 167 19.34 -13.84 9.53
N LEU A 168 18.45 -13.32 10.38
CA LEU A 168 17.76 -14.12 11.40
C LEU A 168 16.60 -14.95 10.84
N LEU A 169 16.13 -14.63 9.64
CA LEU A 169 14.93 -15.22 9.05
C LEU A 169 15.02 -16.75 8.85
N PRO A 170 16.10 -17.32 8.28
CA PRO A 170 16.22 -18.77 8.12
C PRO A 170 16.24 -19.52 9.47
N ILE A 171 16.81 -18.89 10.51
CA ILE A 171 16.92 -19.47 11.86
C ILE A 171 15.54 -19.53 12.52
N LEU A 172 14.72 -18.48 12.33
CA LEU A 172 13.36 -18.42 12.88
C LEU A 172 12.41 -19.39 12.20
N ILE A 173 12.62 -19.70 10.91
CA ILE A 173 11.78 -20.63 10.15
C ILE A 173 12.21 -22.08 10.40
N SER A 174 13.51 -22.36 10.47
CA SER A 174 14.04 -23.73 10.66
C SER A 174 13.82 -24.28 12.07
N GLY A 175 13.72 -23.42 13.09
CA GLY A 175 13.57 -23.83 14.49
C GLY A 175 12.14 -24.18 14.93
N PHE A 176 11.12 -23.92 14.11
CA PHE A 176 9.72 -24.04 14.54
C PHE A 176 8.91 -24.91 13.57
N VAL A 177 8.15 -25.87 14.11
CA VAL A 177 7.14 -26.61 13.35
C VAL A 177 5.97 -25.67 13.14
N ILE A 178 6.02 -24.98 12.00
CA ILE A 178 5.05 -23.98 11.59
C ILE A 178 3.68 -24.65 11.35
N GLN A 179 2.67 -24.34 12.18
CA GLN A 179 1.25 -24.41 11.76
C GLN A 179 0.92 -23.14 10.97
N ALA A 180 1.63 -22.90 9.87
CA ALA A 180 1.28 -21.83 8.95
C ALA A 180 0.09 -22.28 8.13
N ASP A 181 -0.83 -21.36 7.96
CA ASP A 181 -1.69 -21.38 6.79
C ASP A 181 -0.92 -20.80 5.59
N LEU A 182 -1.48 -21.00 4.40
CA LEU A 182 -0.90 -20.49 3.15
C LEU A 182 -0.63 -18.96 3.19
N VAL A 183 -1.43 -18.22 3.97
CA VAL A 183 -1.31 -16.75 4.14
C VAL A 183 0.03 -16.36 4.77
N VAL A 184 0.48 -17.10 5.79
CA VAL A 184 1.79 -16.87 6.40
C VAL A 184 2.90 -17.20 5.42
N CYS A 185 2.80 -18.31 4.69
CA CYS A 185 3.81 -18.68 3.71
C CYS A 185 3.94 -17.61 2.61
N ASN A 186 2.82 -17.04 2.13
CA ASN A 186 2.83 -15.94 1.17
C ASN A 186 3.48 -14.66 1.71
N SER A 187 3.20 -14.36 2.99
CA SER A 187 3.79 -13.22 3.70
C SER A 187 5.31 -13.41 3.86
N LEU A 188 5.76 -14.62 4.18
CA LEU A 188 7.18 -14.99 4.29
C LEU A 188 7.88 -14.91 2.93
N LEU A 189 7.29 -15.44 1.85
CA LEU A 189 7.84 -15.34 0.49
C LEU A 189 8.04 -13.88 0.06
N THR A 190 7.00 -13.06 0.24
CA THR A 190 7.05 -11.63 -0.05
C THR A 190 8.13 -10.94 0.79
N TYR A 191 8.33 -11.38 2.03
CA TYR A 191 9.35 -10.84 2.90
C TYR A 191 10.78 -11.21 2.48
N PHE A 192 11.09 -12.48 2.24
CA PHE A 192 12.41 -12.89 1.73
C PHE A 192 12.81 -12.06 0.51
N CYS A 193 11.83 -11.78 -0.35
CA CYS A 193 11.99 -10.94 -1.52
C CYS A 193 12.29 -9.46 -1.17
N LYS A 194 11.48 -8.82 -0.32
CA LYS A 194 11.72 -7.43 0.14
C LYS A 194 13.01 -7.26 0.93
N ALA A 195 13.43 -8.31 1.62
CA ALA A 195 14.65 -8.39 2.40
C ALA A 195 15.92 -8.43 1.55
N GLY A 196 15.80 -8.65 0.23
CA GLY A 196 16.96 -8.87 -0.64
C GLY A 196 17.57 -10.27 -0.51
N TYR A 197 16.82 -11.26 -0.01
CA TYR A 197 17.22 -12.68 0.08
C TYR A 197 16.38 -13.55 -0.87
N PRO A 198 16.47 -13.33 -2.19
CA PRO A 198 15.70 -14.06 -3.20
C PRO A 198 15.94 -15.58 -3.16
N SER A 199 17.19 -16.01 -2.95
CA SER A 199 17.52 -17.44 -2.94
C SER A 199 16.90 -18.16 -1.73
N GLY A 200 16.85 -17.49 -0.57
CA GLY A 200 16.12 -18.00 0.59
C GLY A 200 14.61 -18.05 0.35
N ALA A 201 14.05 -17.13 -0.46
CA ALA A 201 12.64 -17.20 -0.88
C ALA A 201 12.36 -18.46 -1.70
N VAL A 202 13.28 -18.84 -2.60
CA VAL A 202 13.15 -20.04 -3.43
C VAL A 202 13.29 -21.32 -2.60
N GLU A 203 14.25 -21.37 -1.67
CA GLU A 203 14.39 -22.49 -0.73
C GLU A 203 13.12 -22.67 0.11
N PHE A 204 12.59 -21.57 0.65
CA PHE A 204 11.35 -21.59 1.42
C PHE A 204 10.14 -22.00 0.57
N TYR A 205 10.08 -21.56 -0.69
CA TYR A 205 9.05 -21.98 -1.63
C TYR A 205 9.08 -23.50 -1.89
N ASN A 206 10.28 -24.07 -2.04
CA ASN A 206 10.43 -25.52 -2.22
C ASN A 206 10.02 -26.28 -0.94
N ASP A 207 10.45 -25.81 0.24
CA ASP A 207 10.03 -26.38 1.53
C ASP A 207 8.51 -26.32 1.74
N MET A 208 7.86 -25.24 1.28
CA MET A 208 6.40 -25.12 1.28
C MET A 208 5.74 -26.21 0.42
N ILE A 209 6.27 -26.49 -0.78
CA ILE A 209 5.77 -27.58 -1.64
C ILE A 209 6.02 -28.94 -1.00
N ASP A 210 7.21 -29.18 -0.46
CA ASP A 210 7.59 -30.45 0.17
C ASP A 210 6.70 -30.77 1.38
N LYS A 211 6.23 -29.74 2.08
CA LYS A 211 5.26 -29.85 3.19
C LYS A 211 3.81 -30.02 2.73
N GLY A 212 3.55 -30.07 1.43
CA GLY A 212 2.23 -30.34 0.85
C GLY A 212 1.31 -29.12 0.72
N PHE A 213 1.85 -27.90 0.87
CA PHE A 213 1.07 -26.70 0.56
C PHE A 213 0.91 -26.54 -0.96
N ILE A 214 -0.25 -26.05 -1.37
CA ILE A 214 -0.52 -25.68 -2.77
C ILE A 214 -0.34 -24.17 -2.87
N PRO A 215 0.73 -23.67 -3.52
CA PRO A 215 0.91 -22.24 -3.72
C PRO A 215 -0.23 -21.64 -4.55
N ASP A 216 -0.66 -20.43 -4.19
CA ASP A 216 -1.71 -19.69 -4.91
C ASP A 216 -1.11 -18.55 -5.75
N GLY A 217 -1.98 -17.81 -6.46
CA GLY A 217 -1.57 -16.65 -7.25
C GLY A 217 -0.74 -15.63 -6.45
N TYR A 218 -1.06 -15.43 -5.16
CA TYR A 218 -0.31 -14.51 -4.29
C TYR A 218 1.10 -15.03 -3.96
N SER A 219 1.27 -16.34 -3.75
CA SER A 219 2.60 -16.96 -3.59
C SER A 219 3.50 -16.63 -4.78
N TYR A 220 2.97 -16.79 -5.99
CA TYR A 220 3.70 -16.60 -7.23
C TYR A 220 4.01 -15.13 -7.52
N VAL A 221 3.02 -14.25 -7.33
CA VAL A 221 3.20 -12.80 -7.50
C VAL A 221 4.28 -12.28 -6.56
N GLY A 222 4.23 -12.66 -5.28
CA GLY A 222 5.22 -12.25 -4.28
C GLY A 222 6.64 -12.72 -4.63
N LEU A 223 6.79 -13.99 -4.98
CA LEU A 223 8.09 -14.59 -5.30
C LEU A 223 8.68 -14.03 -6.60
N LEU A 224 7.88 -13.98 -7.69
CA LEU A 224 8.36 -13.51 -8.98
C LEU A 224 8.69 -12.02 -8.97
N SER A 225 7.84 -11.17 -8.37
CA SER A 225 8.11 -9.74 -8.27
C SER A 225 9.41 -9.47 -7.48
N GLY A 226 9.66 -10.24 -6.43
CA GLY A 226 10.89 -10.20 -5.66
C GLY A 226 12.15 -10.62 -6.41
N LEU A 227 12.09 -11.78 -7.08
CA LEU A 227 13.20 -12.29 -7.87
C LEU A 227 13.56 -11.35 -9.03
N CYS A 228 12.55 -10.79 -9.69
CA CYS A 228 12.72 -9.80 -10.74
C CYS A 228 13.31 -8.49 -10.20
N GLY A 229 12.82 -7.98 -9.06
CA GLY A 229 13.32 -6.75 -8.44
C GLY A 229 14.78 -6.84 -7.95
N THR A 230 15.22 -8.03 -7.54
CA THR A 230 16.60 -8.29 -7.10
C THR A 230 17.56 -8.68 -8.23
N GLY A 231 17.06 -8.76 -9.48
CA GLY A 231 17.86 -9.08 -10.67
C GLY A 231 18.20 -10.57 -10.82
N LYS A 232 17.63 -11.46 -10.01
CA LYS A 232 17.85 -12.92 -10.07
C LYS A 232 17.00 -13.59 -11.16
N MET A 233 17.18 -13.15 -12.41
CA MET A 233 16.32 -13.55 -13.53
C MET A 233 16.39 -15.04 -13.88
N GLY A 234 17.50 -15.73 -13.61
CA GLY A 234 17.62 -17.16 -13.85
C GLY A 234 16.66 -17.99 -12.97
N GLU A 235 16.64 -17.69 -11.67
CA GLU A 235 15.73 -18.30 -10.70
C GLU A 235 14.27 -17.94 -11.00
N ALA A 236 13.99 -16.66 -11.33
CA ALA A 236 12.66 -16.21 -11.72
C ALA A 236 12.09 -17.00 -12.92
N ILE A 237 12.92 -17.24 -13.95
CA ILE A 237 12.51 -18.01 -15.13
C ILE A 237 12.20 -19.47 -14.77
N ASN A 238 12.97 -20.08 -13.87
CA ASN A 238 12.73 -21.46 -13.44
C ASN A 238 11.42 -21.58 -12.66
N VAL A 239 11.18 -20.68 -11.71
CA VAL A 239 9.91 -20.62 -10.95
C VAL A 239 8.74 -20.42 -11.92
N TYR A 240 8.86 -19.48 -12.85
CA TYR A 240 7.82 -19.24 -13.85
C TYR A 240 7.53 -20.45 -14.76
N ARG A 241 8.56 -21.21 -15.16
CA ARG A 241 8.34 -22.46 -15.91
C ARG A 241 7.53 -23.47 -15.11
N GLY A 242 7.80 -23.59 -13.81
CA GLY A 242 7.00 -24.43 -12.90
C GLY A 242 5.54 -23.96 -12.83
N ILE A 243 5.30 -22.64 -12.78
CA ILE A 243 3.96 -22.07 -12.72
C ILE A 243 3.15 -22.32 -13.99
N VAL A 244 3.76 -22.15 -15.16
CA VAL A 244 3.10 -22.39 -16.45
C VAL A 244 2.66 -23.85 -16.61
N MET A 245 3.35 -24.80 -15.93
CA MET A 245 2.95 -26.21 -15.90
C MET A 245 1.83 -26.52 -14.89
N SER A 246 1.43 -25.54 -14.06
CA SER A 246 0.37 -25.65 -13.05
C SER A 246 -0.94 -24.98 -13.53
N HIS A 247 -2.06 -25.24 -12.85
CA HIS A 247 -3.36 -24.61 -13.15
C HIS A 247 -3.35 -23.07 -13.08
N TYR A 248 -2.36 -22.47 -12.42
CA TYR A 248 -2.22 -21.02 -12.31
C TYR A 248 -1.59 -20.36 -13.54
N GLY A 249 -1.12 -21.14 -14.50
CA GLY A 249 -0.63 -20.63 -15.79
C GLY A 249 -1.69 -19.88 -16.62
N HIS A 250 -2.97 -19.90 -16.23
CA HIS A 250 -4.03 -19.15 -16.89
C HIS A 250 -4.18 -17.69 -16.41
N ASP A 251 -3.48 -17.29 -15.34
CA ASP A 251 -3.57 -15.92 -14.80
C ASP A 251 -2.67 -14.94 -15.59
N ALA A 252 -3.30 -13.98 -16.28
CA ALA A 252 -2.64 -12.91 -17.03
C ALA A 252 -1.64 -12.10 -16.18
N HIS A 253 -1.90 -11.95 -14.88
CA HIS A 253 -1.05 -11.15 -13.99
C HIS A 253 0.34 -11.78 -13.80
N ILE A 254 0.42 -13.11 -13.72
CA ILE A 254 1.69 -13.84 -13.56
C ILE A 254 2.58 -13.63 -14.78
N HIS A 255 2.00 -13.68 -15.98
CA HIS A 255 2.72 -13.38 -17.22
C HIS A 255 3.23 -11.93 -17.25
N THR A 256 2.38 -10.98 -16.85
CA THR A 256 2.72 -9.55 -16.78
C THR A 256 3.94 -9.29 -15.90
N ILE A 257 3.96 -9.87 -14.69
CA ILE A 257 5.07 -9.69 -13.74
C ILE A 257 6.40 -10.17 -14.33
N MET A 258 6.38 -11.32 -15.02
CA MET A 258 7.60 -11.84 -15.64
C MET A 258 8.07 -11.04 -16.82
N ILE A 259 7.15 -10.55 -17.66
CA ILE A 259 7.48 -9.70 -18.80
C ILE A 259 8.05 -8.37 -18.30
N ASP A 260 7.42 -7.72 -17.32
CA ASP A 260 7.91 -6.49 -16.69
C ASP A 260 9.29 -6.69 -16.05
N GLY A 261 9.46 -7.79 -15.31
CA GLY A 261 10.74 -8.15 -14.71
C GLY A 261 11.87 -8.32 -15.73
N LEU A 262 11.59 -9.01 -16.85
CA LEU A 262 12.55 -9.18 -17.96
C LEU A 262 12.90 -7.84 -18.62
N ILE A 263 11.93 -6.93 -18.76
CA ILE A 263 12.16 -5.60 -19.32
C ILE A 263 13.03 -4.76 -18.39
N LYS A 264 12.75 -4.76 -17.08
CA LYS A 264 13.55 -4.06 -16.06
C LYS A 264 14.98 -4.58 -15.98
N ALA A 265 15.18 -5.88 -16.20
CA ALA A 265 16.50 -6.49 -16.28
C ALA A 265 17.22 -6.28 -17.64
N GLY A 266 16.62 -5.54 -18.59
CA GLY A 266 17.19 -5.27 -19.91
C GLY A 266 17.14 -6.46 -20.89
N MET A 267 16.44 -7.54 -20.54
CA MET A 267 16.34 -8.76 -21.35
C MET A 267 15.17 -8.69 -22.37
N PHE A 268 15.11 -7.62 -23.16
CA PHE A 268 13.95 -7.30 -24.00
C PHE A 268 13.54 -8.41 -24.98
N HIS A 269 14.51 -9.06 -25.65
CA HIS A 269 14.22 -10.17 -26.57
C HIS A 269 13.51 -11.34 -25.91
N LYS A 270 13.90 -11.69 -24.67
CA LYS A 270 13.24 -12.77 -23.91
C LYS A 270 11.85 -12.35 -23.47
N ALA A 271 11.67 -11.10 -23.05
CA ALA A 271 10.36 -10.55 -22.67
C ALA A 271 9.35 -10.64 -23.81
N ILE A 272 9.73 -10.19 -25.01
CA ILE A 272 8.84 -10.21 -26.19
C ILE A 272 8.55 -11.62 -26.68
N ARG A 273 9.54 -12.53 -26.65
CA ARG A 273 9.31 -13.94 -26.97
C ARG A 273 8.33 -14.58 -26.00
N LEU A 274 8.44 -14.26 -24.71
CA LEU A 274 7.54 -14.76 -23.68
C LEU A 274 6.12 -14.23 -23.87
N PHE A 275 5.97 -12.92 -24.11
CA PHE A 275 4.68 -12.30 -24.38
C PHE A 275 3.97 -12.94 -25.58
N ARG A 276 4.67 -13.15 -26.71
CA ARG A 276 4.06 -13.78 -27.90
C ARG A 276 3.57 -15.21 -27.62
N LYS A 277 4.33 -15.97 -26.82
CA LYS A 277 3.89 -17.29 -26.39
C LYS A 277 2.64 -17.19 -25.49
N ALA A 278 2.65 -16.26 -24.54
CA ALA A 278 1.55 -16.08 -23.60
C ALA A 278 0.24 -15.66 -24.31
N VAL A 279 0.30 -14.74 -25.28
CA VAL A 279 -0.90 -14.33 -26.07
C VAL A 279 -1.50 -15.48 -26.88
N ALA A 280 -0.69 -16.44 -27.33
CA ALA A 280 -1.18 -17.58 -28.11
C ALA A 280 -1.90 -18.61 -27.24
N GLU A 281 -1.54 -18.70 -25.95
CA GLU A 281 -2.02 -19.74 -25.03
C GLU A 281 -3.04 -19.20 -24.01
N TYR A 282 -3.03 -17.89 -23.71
CA TYR A 282 -3.77 -17.28 -22.60
C TYR A 282 -4.36 -15.91 -22.94
N PRO A 283 -5.54 -15.55 -22.38
CA PRO A 283 -6.13 -14.22 -22.54
C PRO A 283 -5.37 -13.21 -21.68
N LEU A 284 -4.61 -12.31 -22.32
CA LEU A 284 -3.88 -11.24 -21.64
C LEU A 284 -4.70 -9.96 -21.50
N ASP A 285 -4.40 -9.19 -20.44
CA ASP A 285 -5.10 -7.96 -20.09
C ASP A 285 -4.41 -6.70 -20.65
N VAL A 286 -5.05 -5.54 -20.45
CA VAL A 286 -4.56 -4.22 -20.87
C VAL A 286 -3.13 -3.96 -20.35
N VAL A 287 -2.85 -4.37 -19.11
CA VAL A 287 -1.56 -4.16 -18.45
C VAL A 287 -0.46 -4.99 -19.13
N SER A 288 -0.72 -6.26 -19.42
CA SER A 288 0.19 -7.14 -20.16
C SER A 288 0.65 -6.52 -21.49
N TYR A 289 -0.30 -6.03 -22.29
CA TYR A 289 -0.02 -5.39 -23.58
C TYR A 289 0.78 -4.09 -23.39
N THR A 290 0.40 -3.27 -22.40
CA THR A 290 1.07 -1.99 -22.14
C THR A 290 2.53 -2.19 -21.73
N VAL A 291 2.80 -3.18 -20.86
CA VAL A 291 4.16 -3.56 -20.45
C VAL A 291 4.97 -4.06 -21.65
N ALA A 292 4.40 -4.90 -22.51
CA ALA A 292 5.09 -5.40 -23.71
C ALA A 292 5.41 -4.29 -24.72
N ILE A 293 4.47 -3.36 -24.97
CA ILE A 293 4.67 -2.17 -25.80
C ILE A 293 5.80 -1.31 -25.23
N TYR A 294 5.81 -1.05 -23.93
CA TYR A 294 6.91 -0.34 -23.26
C TYR A 294 8.25 -1.05 -23.44
N GLY A 295 8.27 -2.38 -23.35
CA GLY A 295 9.46 -3.20 -23.62
C GLY A 295 9.97 -3.06 -25.05
N LEU A 296 9.08 -2.98 -26.05
CA LEU A 296 9.45 -2.77 -27.45
C LEU A 296 10.12 -1.42 -27.67
N PHE A 297 9.54 -0.34 -27.11
CA PHE A 297 10.14 1.00 -27.15
C PHE A 297 11.55 1.02 -26.54
N ARG A 298 11.76 0.34 -25.41
CA ARG A 298 13.08 0.25 -24.77
C ARG A 298 14.09 -0.57 -25.58
N SER A 299 13.62 -1.51 -26.39
CA SER A 299 14.47 -2.34 -27.25
C SER A 299 14.84 -1.71 -28.60
N GLY A 300 14.21 -0.58 -28.97
CA GLY A 300 14.39 0.06 -30.29
C GLY A 300 13.73 -0.68 -31.46
N ARG A 301 12.76 -1.58 -31.18
CA ARG A 301 12.02 -2.35 -32.21
C ARG A 301 10.74 -1.64 -32.61
N ASP A 302 10.91 -0.41 -33.10
CA ASP A 302 9.83 0.58 -33.25
C ASP A 302 8.76 0.13 -34.25
N GLY A 303 9.16 -0.58 -35.31
CA GLY A 303 8.24 -1.11 -36.32
C GLY A 303 7.22 -2.12 -35.78
N GLU A 304 7.47 -2.75 -34.63
CA GLU A 304 6.55 -3.72 -34.03
C GLU A 304 5.59 -3.10 -33.02
N VAL A 305 5.89 -1.90 -32.50
CA VAL A 305 5.10 -1.23 -31.47
C VAL A 305 3.67 -1.02 -31.93
N TYR A 306 3.49 -0.40 -33.10
CA TYR A 306 2.14 -0.11 -33.62
C TYR A 306 1.39 -1.38 -34.01
N SER A 307 2.11 -2.41 -34.49
CA SER A 307 1.49 -3.71 -34.80
C SER A 307 0.90 -4.35 -33.54
N LEU A 308 1.62 -4.29 -32.41
CA LEU A 308 1.16 -4.84 -31.15
C LEU A 308 0.01 -4.03 -30.55
N TYR A 309 0.07 -2.70 -30.64
CA TYR A 309 -1.02 -1.82 -30.23
C TYR A 309 -2.30 -2.03 -31.06
N SER A 310 -2.17 -2.26 -32.37
CA SER A 310 -3.30 -2.61 -33.23
C SER A 310 -3.88 -3.98 -32.87
N GLN A 311 -3.02 -4.97 -32.61
CA GLN A 311 -3.44 -6.30 -32.16
C GLN A 311 -4.24 -6.24 -30.86
N MET A 312 -3.81 -5.43 -29.88
CA MET A 312 -4.53 -5.20 -28.63
C MET A 312 -5.99 -4.77 -28.89
N LYS A 313 -6.19 -3.80 -29.79
CA LYS A 313 -7.53 -3.33 -30.18
C LYS A 313 -8.34 -4.39 -30.92
N GLN A 314 -7.71 -5.16 -31.81
CA GLN A 314 -8.38 -6.23 -32.57
C GLN A 314 -8.90 -7.37 -31.68
N VAL A 315 -8.18 -7.67 -30.59
CA VAL A 315 -8.60 -8.68 -29.59
C VAL A 315 -9.68 -8.12 -28.64
N GLY A 316 -10.07 -6.85 -28.79
CA GLY A 316 -11.11 -6.21 -27.98
C GLY A 316 -10.60 -5.65 -26.64
N VAL A 317 -9.28 -5.55 -26.46
CA VAL A 317 -8.67 -4.97 -25.27
C VAL A 317 -8.56 -3.45 -25.47
N THR A 318 -9.28 -2.67 -24.66
CA THR A 318 -9.31 -1.21 -24.79
C THR A 318 -8.10 -0.56 -24.11
N PRO A 319 -7.36 0.31 -24.80
CA PRO A 319 -6.26 1.07 -24.19
C PRO A 319 -6.76 1.97 -23.05
N ASN A 320 -5.99 2.05 -21.96
CA ASN A 320 -6.25 2.97 -20.85
C ASN A 320 -5.33 4.20 -20.94
N GLU A 321 -5.56 5.19 -20.06
CA GLU A 321 -4.76 6.42 -19.96
C GLU A 321 -3.24 6.14 -19.96
N TYR A 322 -2.82 5.15 -19.17
CA TYR A 322 -1.41 4.76 -19.09
C TYR A 322 -0.87 4.15 -20.39
N THR A 323 -1.67 3.37 -21.11
CA THR A 323 -1.29 2.84 -22.44
C THR A 323 -1.04 3.98 -23.43
N TYR A 324 -1.91 4.99 -23.46
CA TYR A 324 -1.72 6.18 -24.31
C TYR A 324 -0.47 6.96 -23.92
N HIS A 325 -0.24 7.17 -22.62
CA HIS A 325 1.00 7.79 -22.11
C HIS A 325 2.26 7.05 -22.58
N VAL A 326 2.28 5.71 -22.47
CA VAL A 326 3.42 4.89 -22.93
C VAL A 326 3.66 5.04 -24.44
N MET A 327 2.58 5.04 -25.24
CA MET A 327 2.66 5.21 -26.69
C MET A 327 3.20 6.60 -27.08
N ILE A 328 2.61 7.66 -26.53
CA ILE A 328 3.00 9.04 -26.80
C ILE A 328 4.44 9.28 -26.33
N SER A 329 4.77 8.87 -25.10
CA SER A 329 6.11 9.06 -24.55
C SER A 329 7.19 8.30 -25.35
N GLY A 330 6.87 7.10 -25.84
CA GLY A 330 7.73 6.30 -26.69
C GLY A 330 8.02 6.97 -28.04
N PHE A 331 6.98 7.36 -28.78
CA PHE A 331 7.13 8.04 -30.07
C PHE A 331 7.73 9.44 -29.94
N CYS A 332 7.49 10.15 -28.84
CA CYS A 332 8.14 11.42 -28.55
C CYS A 332 9.66 11.27 -28.42
N ARG A 333 10.15 10.19 -27.79
CA ARG A 333 11.60 9.91 -27.71
C ARG A 333 12.21 9.60 -29.08
N GLN A 334 11.45 8.95 -29.96
CA GLN A 334 11.84 8.65 -31.34
C GLN A 334 11.70 9.86 -32.28
N ARG A 335 11.09 10.96 -31.81
CA ARG A 335 10.73 12.15 -32.59
C ARG A 335 9.77 11.87 -33.77
N ASP A 336 8.94 10.83 -33.66
CA ASP A 336 7.92 10.54 -34.67
C ASP A 336 6.65 11.37 -34.45
N VAL A 337 6.68 12.59 -34.97
CA VAL A 337 5.57 13.55 -34.85
C VAL A 337 4.27 13.05 -35.51
N LYS A 338 4.36 12.20 -36.54
CA LYS A 338 3.17 11.68 -37.24
C LYS A 338 2.42 10.71 -36.35
N MET A 339 3.14 9.75 -35.76
CA MET A 339 2.54 8.76 -34.86
C MET A 339 2.02 9.41 -33.57
N VAL A 340 2.73 10.40 -33.01
CA VAL A 340 2.25 11.15 -31.83
C VAL A 340 0.90 11.81 -32.10
N LYS A 341 0.72 12.47 -33.24
CA LYS A 341 -0.57 13.09 -33.61
C LYS A 341 -1.69 12.06 -33.78
N GLN A 342 -1.39 10.92 -34.40
CA GLN A 342 -2.36 9.87 -34.60
C GLN A 342 -2.85 9.29 -33.27
N ILE A 343 -1.92 8.95 -32.36
CA ILE A 343 -2.28 8.39 -31.05
C ILE A 343 -3.02 9.42 -30.19
N LEU A 344 -2.68 10.72 -30.30
CA LEU A 344 -3.38 11.76 -29.56
C LEU A 344 -4.82 11.95 -30.04
N ARG A 345 -5.06 11.92 -31.36
CA ARG A 345 -6.43 11.93 -31.90
C ARG A 345 -7.23 10.73 -31.42
N GLU A 346 -6.64 9.53 -31.46
CA GLU A 346 -7.29 8.33 -30.92
C GLU A 346 -7.61 8.46 -29.42
N MET A 347 -6.80 9.19 -28.65
CA MET A 347 -7.04 9.45 -27.22
C MET A 347 -8.19 10.45 -27.00
N ILE A 348 -8.29 11.48 -27.86
CA ILE A 348 -9.37 12.47 -27.86
C ILE A 348 -10.69 11.81 -28.22
N ASP A 349 -10.71 11.01 -29.29
CA ASP A 349 -11.89 10.27 -29.75
C ASP A 349 -12.40 9.29 -28.67
N ALA A 350 -11.48 8.74 -27.87
CA ALA A 350 -11.80 7.87 -26.73
C ALA A 350 -12.26 8.64 -25.48
N GLY A 351 -12.21 9.97 -25.47
CA GLY A 351 -12.59 10.82 -24.34
C GLY A 351 -11.66 10.70 -23.13
N ILE A 352 -10.40 10.30 -23.33
CA ILE A 352 -9.43 10.11 -22.25
C ILE A 352 -8.60 11.39 -22.09
N VAL A 353 -8.62 11.96 -20.88
CA VAL A 353 -7.85 13.16 -20.55
C VAL A 353 -6.37 12.81 -20.42
N PRO A 354 -5.46 13.50 -21.12
CA PRO A 354 -4.03 13.30 -20.93
C PRO A 354 -3.54 13.79 -19.58
N ASP A 355 -2.55 13.11 -19.01
CA ASP A 355 -1.88 13.59 -17.81
C ASP A 355 -0.91 14.74 -18.11
N SER A 356 -0.58 15.53 -17.09
CA SER A 356 0.35 16.67 -17.18
C SER A 356 1.73 16.28 -17.72
N GLY A 357 2.16 15.03 -17.48
CA GLY A 357 3.40 14.46 -18.01
C GLY A 357 3.36 14.26 -19.53
N THR A 358 2.28 13.69 -20.05
CA THR A 358 2.03 13.50 -21.49
C THR A 358 2.02 14.84 -22.19
N PHE A 359 1.30 15.82 -21.64
CA PHE A 359 1.27 17.18 -22.16
C PHE A 359 2.67 17.80 -22.28
N ASN A 360 3.45 17.79 -21.20
CA ASN A 360 4.80 18.33 -21.19
C ASN A 360 5.75 17.65 -22.20
N MET A 361 5.60 16.34 -22.44
CA MET A 361 6.38 15.64 -23.47
C MET A 361 6.00 16.07 -24.88
N ILE A 362 4.71 16.20 -25.17
CA ILE A 362 4.21 16.67 -26.47
C ILE A 362 4.73 18.09 -26.76
N ASN A 363 4.65 18.99 -25.78
CA ASN A 363 5.16 20.36 -25.91
C ASN A 363 6.64 20.39 -26.26
N ASN A 364 7.45 19.69 -25.46
CA ASN A 364 8.89 19.68 -25.64
C ASN A 364 9.30 19.14 -27.02
N LEU A 365 8.55 18.19 -27.57
CA LEU A 365 8.82 17.67 -28.92
C LEU A 365 8.36 18.66 -30.00
N LEU A 366 7.12 19.12 -29.94
CA LEU A 366 6.51 19.89 -31.01
C LEU A 366 7.13 21.28 -31.14
N PHE A 367 7.43 21.96 -30.02
CA PHE A 367 8.08 23.27 -30.05
C PHE A 367 9.57 23.20 -30.44
N LYS A 368 10.28 22.11 -30.14
CA LYS A 368 11.68 21.91 -30.58
C LYS A 368 11.82 21.48 -32.04
N SER A 369 10.75 21.04 -32.69
CA SER A 369 10.79 20.43 -34.04
C SER A 369 10.50 21.40 -35.20
N HIS A 370 10.47 22.71 -34.98
CA HIS A 370 10.08 23.74 -35.95
C HIS A 370 8.66 23.57 -36.57
N HIS A 371 7.82 22.69 -36.02
CA HIS A 371 6.44 22.46 -36.46
C HIS A 371 5.43 23.16 -35.52
N SER A 372 5.69 24.41 -35.14
CA SER A 372 4.90 25.21 -34.20
C SER A 372 3.42 25.31 -34.59
N HIS A 373 3.12 25.56 -35.86
CA HIS A 373 1.74 25.73 -36.33
C HIS A 373 0.88 24.47 -36.15
N SER A 374 1.43 23.29 -36.42
CA SER A 374 0.70 22.04 -36.22
C SER A 374 0.57 21.64 -34.75
N ALA A 375 1.41 22.19 -33.87
CA ALA A 375 1.30 22.01 -32.43
C ALA A 375 0.10 22.80 -31.90
N PHE A 376 -0.01 24.07 -32.27
CA PHE A 376 -1.13 24.92 -31.88
C PHE A 376 -2.48 24.34 -32.30
N ASN A 377 -2.63 23.90 -33.56
CA ASN A 377 -3.89 23.29 -34.03
C ASN A 377 -4.33 22.07 -33.20
N LEU A 378 -3.37 21.26 -32.76
CA LEU A 378 -3.64 20.06 -31.96
C LEU A 378 -4.06 20.43 -30.52
N PHE A 379 -3.44 21.46 -29.93
CA PHE A 379 -3.85 21.96 -28.60
C PHE A 379 -5.23 22.63 -28.63
N PHE A 380 -5.57 23.32 -29.72
CA PHE A 380 -6.92 23.84 -29.92
C PHE A 380 -7.96 22.72 -30.05
N GLU A 381 -7.67 21.67 -30.83
CA GLU A 381 -8.55 20.48 -30.96
C GLU A 381 -8.83 19.82 -29.58
N MET A 382 -7.82 19.77 -28.70
CA MET A 382 -7.97 19.22 -27.35
C MET A 382 -8.79 20.12 -26.41
N ARG A 383 -8.64 21.45 -26.52
CA ARG A 383 -9.45 22.43 -25.78
C ARG A 383 -10.92 22.36 -26.20
N ASP A 384 -11.16 22.35 -27.50
CA ASP A 384 -12.52 22.36 -28.06
C ASP A 384 -13.26 21.04 -27.74
N SER A 385 -12.51 19.95 -27.47
CA SER A 385 -13.04 18.67 -26.99
C SER A 385 -13.24 18.61 -25.46
N GLY A 386 -12.92 19.68 -24.71
CA GLY A 386 -13.10 19.74 -23.25
C GLY A 386 -12.06 18.96 -22.42
N LEU A 387 -10.98 18.49 -23.05
CA LEU A 387 -9.95 17.65 -22.40
C LEU A 387 -8.82 18.47 -21.77
N MET A 388 -8.94 19.81 -21.78
CA MET A 388 -7.88 20.77 -21.48
C MET A 388 -8.45 21.97 -20.70
N PRO A 389 -8.07 22.18 -19.42
CA PRO A 389 -8.42 23.41 -18.69
C PRO A 389 -7.79 24.67 -19.31
N ASN A 390 -8.52 25.80 -19.34
CA ASN A 390 -8.05 27.05 -19.92
C ASN A 390 -6.71 27.56 -19.34
N GLU A 391 -6.50 27.36 -18.04
CA GLU A 391 -5.24 27.71 -17.34
C GLU A 391 -4.03 26.93 -17.85
N THR A 392 -4.23 25.68 -18.28
CA THR A 392 -3.16 24.91 -18.91
C THR A 392 -2.89 25.40 -20.33
N MET A 393 -3.90 25.82 -21.09
CA MET A 393 -3.71 26.37 -22.44
C MET A 393 -2.87 27.66 -22.42
N SER A 394 -3.12 28.57 -21.47
CA SER A 394 -2.39 29.84 -21.37
C SER A 394 -0.90 29.62 -21.01
N ALA A 395 -0.60 28.73 -20.06
CA ALA A 395 0.76 28.36 -19.70
C ALA A 395 1.54 27.72 -20.86
N LEU A 396 0.86 26.94 -21.71
CA LEU A 396 1.42 26.27 -22.88
C LEU A 396 1.80 27.26 -23.99
N LEU A 397 0.92 28.23 -24.28
CA LEU A 397 1.19 29.28 -25.27
C LEU A 397 2.39 30.14 -24.84
N LEU A 398 2.46 30.50 -23.55
CA LEU A 398 3.58 31.27 -22.99
C LEU A 398 4.93 30.54 -23.08
N ASN A 399 4.96 29.24 -22.77
CA ASN A 399 6.19 28.44 -22.84
C ASN A 399 6.60 28.14 -24.30
N GLY A 400 5.64 28.02 -25.22
CA GLY A 400 5.88 27.90 -26.66
C GLY A 400 6.49 29.17 -27.26
N LEU A 401 6.02 30.35 -26.84
CA LEU A 401 6.56 31.65 -27.25
C LEU A 401 7.97 31.91 -26.67
N ALA A 402 8.23 31.50 -25.43
CA ALA A 402 9.53 31.65 -24.77
C ALA A 402 10.65 30.81 -25.40
N ASN A 403 10.33 29.68 -26.03
CA ASN A 403 11.32 28.78 -26.66
C ASN A 403 11.64 29.10 -28.14
N GLY A 404 11.34 30.33 -28.61
CA GLY A 404 11.89 30.86 -29.86
C GLY A 404 11.04 30.68 -31.11
N VAL A 405 9.71 30.74 -31.00
CA VAL A 405 8.82 30.82 -32.18
C VAL A 405 8.77 32.27 -32.67
N ASN A 406 9.05 32.48 -33.96
CA ASN A 406 8.94 33.77 -34.61
C ASN A 406 7.46 34.22 -34.60
N VAL A 407 7.21 35.39 -34.01
CA VAL A 407 5.87 35.93 -33.65
C VAL A 407 4.94 36.09 -34.86
N GLY A 408 5.48 36.05 -36.09
CA GLY A 408 4.71 36.20 -37.34
C GLY A 408 3.65 35.11 -37.60
N ASP A 409 3.88 33.87 -37.18
CA ASP A 409 2.95 32.76 -37.49
C ASP A 409 1.83 32.58 -36.45
N ALA A 410 1.99 33.13 -35.24
CA ALA A 410 0.95 33.16 -34.21
C ALA A 410 -0.21 34.11 -34.61
N HIS A 411 0.08 35.15 -35.38
CA HIS A 411 -0.90 36.13 -35.83
C HIS A 411 -1.91 35.61 -36.87
N LEU A 412 -1.64 34.48 -37.53
CA LEU A 412 -2.52 33.93 -38.57
C LEU A 412 -3.61 32.98 -38.05
N SER A 413 -3.59 32.62 -36.76
CA SER A 413 -4.57 31.70 -36.16
C SER A 413 -5.25 32.21 -34.88
N LEU A 414 -4.75 33.30 -34.28
CA LEU A 414 -5.38 33.93 -33.11
C LEU A 414 -6.44 34.94 -33.57
N SER A 415 -7.72 34.62 -33.35
CA SER A 415 -8.75 35.66 -33.37
C SER A 415 -8.43 36.67 -32.27
N LYS A 416 -8.62 37.97 -32.51
CA LYS A 416 -8.34 39.03 -31.53
C LYS A 416 -9.09 38.86 -30.19
N GLY A 417 -10.13 38.02 -30.13
CA GLY A 417 -10.87 37.73 -28.90
C GLY A 417 -10.14 36.79 -27.94
N ASP A 418 -9.48 35.74 -28.44
CA ASP A 418 -8.85 34.71 -27.59
C ASP A 418 -7.62 35.22 -26.82
N LEU A 419 -6.96 36.27 -27.33
CA LEU A 419 -5.82 36.93 -26.67
C LEU A 419 -6.24 37.83 -25.50
N VAL A 420 -7.45 38.38 -25.55
CA VAL A 420 -7.96 39.30 -24.52
C VAL A 420 -8.35 38.53 -23.27
N ASP A 421 -9.04 37.39 -23.43
CA ASP A 421 -9.43 36.54 -22.29
C ASP A 421 -8.23 35.92 -21.56
N ILE A 422 -7.08 35.75 -22.23
CA ILE A 422 -5.84 35.20 -21.62
C ILE A 422 -5.09 36.27 -20.80
N LEU A 423 -5.18 37.54 -21.19
CA LEU A 423 -4.51 38.64 -20.49
C LEU A 423 -5.33 39.21 -19.32
N ASP A 424 -6.64 38.95 -19.28
CA ASP A 424 -7.56 39.55 -18.30
C ASP A 424 -7.71 38.76 -16.99
N VAL A 425 -7.12 37.56 -16.87
CA VAL A 425 -7.16 36.77 -15.61
C VAL A 425 -6.14 37.27 -14.57
N GLY A 426 -5.24 38.19 -14.95
CA GLY A 426 -4.19 38.71 -14.06
C GLY A 426 -4.57 39.94 -13.23
N ALA A 427 -5.75 40.54 -13.43
CA ALA A 427 -6.09 41.82 -12.81
C ALA A 427 -7.49 41.81 -12.19
N SER A 428 -7.67 41.11 -11.06
CA SER A 428 -8.75 41.48 -10.15
C SER A 428 -8.37 41.33 -8.67
N GLY A 429 -8.15 42.49 -8.04
CA GLY A 429 -8.51 42.73 -6.64
C GLY A 429 -7.42 42.56 -5.58
N SER A 430 -6.71 43.64 -5.24
CA SER A 430 -7.08 44.49 -4.10
C SER A 430 -6.03 45.60 -3.91
N ASP A 431 -6.45 46.85 -4.06
CA ASP A 431 -5.74 48.00 -3.50
C ASP A 431 -5.76 47.88 -1.97
N ASP A 432 -4.57 47.90 -1.35
CA ASP A 432 -4.29 48.57 -0.06
C ASP A 432 -2.87 48.21 0.40
N LEU A 433 -1.93 49.14 0.20
CA LEU A 433 -1.15 49.79 1.27
C LEU A 433 0.07 50.52 0.70
N SER A 434 0.05 51.83 0.99
CA SER A 434 1.11 52.81 0.87
C SER A 434 2.40 52.44 1.62
N ASP A 435 3.49 53.06 1.16
CA ASP A 435 4.76 53.32 1.85
C ASP A 435 5.62 52.10 2.25
N VAL A 436 6.79 51.98 1.62
CA VAL A 436 8.09 52.19 2.29
C VAL A 436 9.15 52.45 1.21
N ALA A 437 9.80 53.61 1.31
CA ALA A 437 11.03 53.93 0.62
C ALA A 437 12.22 53.11 1.15
N ALA A 438 13.05 52.59 0.24
CA ALA A 438 14.49 52.40 0.44
C ALA A 438 15.13 52.23 -0.95
N SER A 439 15.75 53.26 -1.56
CA SER A 439 17.17 53.62 -1.36
C SER A 439 18.12 52.42 -1.25
N LEU A 440 18.93 52.21 -2.29
CA LEU A 440 20.40 52.35 -2.26
C LEU A 440 21.01 51.65 -3.49
N CYS A 441 21.76 52.47 -4.26
CA CYS A 441 22.92 52.18 -5.11
C CYS A 441 22.92 50.95 -6.02
#